data_AF-N4TJV1-F1
#
_entry.id   AF-N4TJV1-F1
#
_cell.length_a   1.000
_cell.length_b   1.000
_cell.length_c   1.000
_cell.angle_alpha   90.00
_cell.angle_beta   90.00
_cell.angle_gamma   90.00
#
_symmetry.space_group_name_H-M   'P 1'
#
loop_
_entity.id
_entity.type
_entity.pdbx_description
1 polymer ?
#
loop_
_entity_poly.entity_id
_entity_poly.type
_entity_poly.pdbx_seq_one_letter_code
_entity_poly.pdbx_strand_id
1 'polypeptide(L)'
;MDHEFLITMRLSFSLAFITTLILLPIGIFLGYFLSLKRNLLTSLTETLVYMPLVLPPSVLGFYLLLIFSPSSFLGAFLQDALNMKLVFSFQGLILGSFQN
;
A
#
# COMPACT_ATOMS: atom_id res chain seq x y z
N MET A 1 27.70 -9.30 -15.66
CA MET A 1 26.87 -8.14 -15.30
C MET A 1 25.69 -8.19 -16.23
N ASP A 2 24.61 -8.76 -15.72
CA ASP A 2 23.55 -9.31 -16.56
C ASP A 2 22.69 -8.13 -17.02
N HIS A 3 22.37 -8.05 -18.32
CA HIS A 3 21.68 -6.87 -18.87
C HIS A 3 20.32 -6.58 -18.18
N GLU A 4 19.65 -7.64 -17.71
CA GLU A 4 18.43 -7.59 -16.88
C GLU A 4 18.64 -6.85 -15.54
N PHE A 5 19.81 -7.02 -14.92
CA PHE A 5 20.14 -6.38 -13.65
C PHE A 5 20.25 -4.86 -13.78
N LEU A 6 20.89 -4.38 -14.86
CA LEU A 6 21.04 -2.94 -15.13
C LEU A 6 19.69 -2.27 -15.44
N ILE A 7 18.80 -2.97 -16.12
CA ILE A 7 17.43 -2.49 -16.41
C ILE A 7 16.64 -2.35 -15.10
N THR A 8 16.66 -3.38 -14.26
CA THR A 8 15.95 -3.39 -12.97
C THR A 8 16.47 -2.32 -12.02
N MET A 9 17.79 -2.12 -12.00
CA MET A 9 18.43 -1.08 -11.19
C MET A 9 18.01 0.33 -11.65
N ARG A 10 18.01 0.59 -12.96
CA ARG A 10 17.57 1.87 -13.51
C ARG A 10 16.09 2.15 -13.23
N LEU A 11 15.22 1.15 -13.40
CA LEU A 11 13.79 1.28 -13.12
C LEU A 11 13.53 1.58 -11.64
N SER A 12 14.17 0.84 -10.73
CA SER A 12 14.07 1.08 -9.29
C SER A 12 14.51 2.50 -8.92
N PHE A 13 15.61 2.98 -9.49
CA PHE A 13 16.11 4.32 -9.23
C PHE A 13 15.18 5.42 -9.76
N SER A 14 14.68 5.28 -10.99
CA SER A 14 13.71 6.22 -11.56
C SER A 14 12.41 6.25 -10.75
N LEU A 15 11.91 5.09 -10.33
CA LEU A 15 10.72 5.00 -9.50
C LEU A 15 10.94 5.65 -8.13
N ALA A 16 12.04 5.33 -7.45
CA ALA A 16 12.40 5.92 -6.16
C ALA A 16 12.55 7.45 -6.25
N PHE A 17 13.15 7.94 -7.34
CA PHE A 17 13.34 9.37 -7.55
C PHE A 17 12.00 10.11 -7.74
N ILE A 18 11.14 9.61 -8.63
CA ILE A 18 9.84 10.21 -8.90
C ILE A 18 8.94 10.15 -7.65
N THR A 19 8.90 8.99 -6.98
CA THR A 19 8.10 8.83 -5.74
C THR A 19 8.60 9.74 -4.64
N THR A 20 9.91 9.88 -4.44
CA THR A 20 10.50 10.82 -3.47
C THR A 20 10.12 12.26 -3.82
N LEU A 21 10.23 12.65 -5.09
CA LEU A 21 9.92 14.01 -5.53
C LEU A 21 8.44 14.38 -5.29
N ILE A 22 7.53 13.41 -5.42
CA ILE A 22 6.10 13.60 -5.15
C ILE A 22 5.82 13.57 -3.64
N LEU A 23 6.40 12.63 -2.91
CA LEU A 23 6.18 12.46 -1.47
C LEU A 23 6.80 13.58 -0.64
N LEU A 24 7.90 14.19 -1.10
CA LEU A 24 8.61 15.24 -0.38
C LEU A 24 7.72 16.48 -0.10
N PRO A 25 7.07 17.12 -1.08
CA PRO A 25 6.17 18.25 -0.80
C PRO A 25 4.94 17.82 0.01
N ILE A 26 4.40 16.62 -0.22
CA ILE A 26 3.25 16.09 0.54
C ILE A 26 3.64 15.88 2.02
N GLY A 27 4.81 15.30 2.26
CA GLY A 27 5.34 15.04 3.59
C GLY A 27 5.68 16.32 4.34
N ILE A 28 6.25 17.31 3.65
CA ILE A 28 6.49 18.64 4.23
C ILE A 28 5.16 19.33 4.59
N PHE A 29 4.17 19.28 3.69
CA PHE A 29 2.85 19.87 3.95
C PHE A 29 2.15 19.20 5.14
N LEU A 30 2.15 17.87 5.20
CA LEU A 30 1.61 17.11 6.31
C LEU A 30 2.37 17.42 7.61
N GLY A 31 3.70 17.39 7.59
CA GLY A 31 4.54 17.68 8.76
C GLY A 31 4.35 19.09 9.28
N TYR A 32 4.22 20.08 8.39
CA TYR A 32 3.90 21.45 8.75
C TYR A 32 2.51 21.56 9.39
N PHE A 33 1.51 20.88 8.83
CA PHE A 33 0.14 20.88 9.36
C PHE A 33 0.04 20.19 10.74
N LEU A 34 0.77 19.08 10.93
CA LEU A 34 0.87 18.39 12.21
C LEU A 34 1.64 19.23 13.25
N SER A 35 2.72 19.91 12.85
CA SER A 35 3.51 20.78 13.73
C SER A 35 2.73 22.02 14.20
N LEU A 36 1.86 22.58 13.36
CA LEU A 36 1.11 23.79 13.69
C LEU A 36 -0.02 23.58 14.70
N LYS A 37 -0.50 22.34 14.93
CA LYS A 37 -1.61 22.09 15.86
C LYS A 37 -1.29 20.99 16.85
N ARG A 38 -1.24 21.33 18.14
CA ARG A 38 -1.17 20.35 19.26
C ARG A 38 -2.57 19.89 19.68
N ASN A 39 -3.38 19.47 18.71
CA ASN A 39 -4.75 18.98 18.93
C ASN A 39 -4.78 17.45 19.01
N LEU A 40 -5.84 16.89 19.61
CA LEU A 40 -6.07 15.42 19.69
C LEU A 40 -5.99 14.73 18.31
N LEU A 41 -6.39 15.44 17.24
CA LEU A 41 -6.29 14.97 15.86
C LEU A 41 -4.85 14.70 15.42
N THR A 42 -3.89 15.54 15.82
CA THR A 42 -2.46 15.38 15.52
C THR A 42 -1.88 14.13 16.19
N SER A 43 -2.29 13.86 17.44
CA SER A 43 -1.89 12.65 18.16
C SER A 43 -2.49 11.38 17.55
N LEU A 44 -3.73 11.45 17.06
CA LEU A 44 -4.37 10.38 16.29
C LEU A 44 -3.66 10.13 14.95
N THR A 45 -3.31 11.17 14.19
CA THR A 45 -2.57 11.00 12.93
C THR A 45 -1.15 10.49 13.16
N GLU A 46 -0.42 10.94 14.19
CA GLU A 46 0.86 10.33 14.57
C GLU A 46 0.70 8.84 14.82
N THR A 47 -0.28 8.45 15.65
CA THR A 47 -0.52 7.05 15.99
C THR A 47 -0.87 6.23 14.74
N LEU A 48 -1.70 6.77 13.84
CA LEU A 48 -2.05 6.12 12.56
C LEU A 48 -0.86 5.99 11.60
N VAL A 49 0.06 6.95 11.60
CA VAL A 49 1.26 6.91 10.75
C VAL A 49 2.31 5.96 11.33
N TYR A 50 2.46 5.92 12.65
CA TYR A 50 3.38 5.01 13.34
C TYR A 50 2.84 3.57 13.45
N MET A 51 1.52 3.38 13.50
CA MET A 51 0.86 2.08 13.60
C MET A 51 1.35 1.09 12.52
N PRO A 52 1.39 1.40 11.21
CA PRO A 52 1.93 0.51 10.20
C PRO A 52 3.41 0.17 10.44
N LEU A 53 4.17 1.06 11.06
CA LEU A 53 5.60 0.91 11.28
C LEU A 53 5.90 -0.02 12.48
N VAL A 54 5.01 -0.04 13.48
CA VAL A 54 5.10 -0.97 14.63
C VAL A 54 4.38 -2.30 14.38
N LEU A 55 3.50 -2.36 13.38
CA LEU A 55 2.83 -3.59 13.00
C LEU A 55 3.75 -4.47 12.14
N PRO A 56 3.74 -5.80 12.36
CA PRO A 56 4.42 -6.72 11.46
C PRO A 56 3.86 -6.57 10.03
N PRO A 57 4.72 -6.57 8.99
CA PRO A 57 4.28 -6.41 7.60
C PRO A 57 3.25 -7.48 7.16
N SER A 58 3.30 -8.67 7.78
CA SER A 58 2.32 -9.74 7.56
C SER A 58 0.91 -9.37 8.01
N VAL A 59 0.78 -8.61 9.09
CA VAL A 59 -0.52 -8.17 9.64
C VAL A 59 -1.12 -7.06 8.76
N LEU A 60 -0.28 -6.17 8.25
CA LEU A 60 -0.70 -5.17 7.24
C LEU A 60 -1.20 -5.86 5.96
N GLY A 61 -0.50 -6.89 5.49
CA GLY A 61 -0.94 -7.72 4.37
C GLY A 61 -2.33 -8.33 4.62
N PHE A 62 -2.57 -8.87 5.80
CA PHE A 62 -3.88 -9.42 6.18
C PHE A 62 -4.98 -8.36 6.23
N TYR A 63 -4.72 -7.17 6.78
CA TYR A 63 -5.70 -6.08 6.79
C TYR A 63 -6.01 -5.56 5.39
N LEU A 64 -5.01 -5.45 4.51
CA LEU A 64 -5.25 -5.10 3.11
C LEU A 64 -6.14 -6.16 2.43
N LEU A 65 -5.87 -7.44 2.63
CA LEU A 65 -6.73 -8.51 2.11
C LEU A 65 -8.16 -8.43 2.64
N LEU A 66 -8.35 -8.09 3.91
CA LEU A 66 -9.68 -7.88 4.49
C LEU A 66 -10.41 -6.68 3.90
N ILE A 67 -9.72 -5.54 3.76
CA ILE A 67 -10.30 -4.30 3.22
C ILE A 67 -10.70 -4.48 1.75
N PHE A 68 -9.83 -5.16 0.98
CA PHE A 68 -10.07 -5.46 -0.42
C PHE A 68 -10.96 -6.69 -0.63
N SER A 69 -11.23 -7.48 0.41
CA SER A 69 -12.11 -8.66 0.34
C SER A 69 -13.44 -8.29 -0.32
N PRO A 70 -13.97 -9.11 -1.24
CA PRO A 70 -15.28 -8.85 -1.86
C PRO A 70 -16.44 -8.79 -0.83
N SER A 71 -16.22 -9.27 0.40
CA SER A 71 -17.17 -9.13 1.52
C SER A 71 -17.11 -7.77 2.24
N SER A 72 -16.15 -6.91 1.90
CA SER A 72 -15.99 -5.56 2.47
C SER A 72 -16.63 -4.51 1.56
N PHE A 73 -17.19 -3.45 2.15
CA PHE A 73 -17.79 -2.33 1.41
C PHE A 73 -16.85 -1.75 0.34
N LEU A 74 -15.56 -1.64 0.67
CA LEU A 74 -14.55 -1.16 -0.27
C LEU A 74 -14.25 -2.19 -1.37
N GLY A 75 -14.15 -3.48 -1.03
CA GLY A 75 -13.92 -4.55 -2.01
C GLY A 75 -15.08 -4.74 -2.98
N ALA A 76 -16.33 -4.60 -2.51
CA ALA A 76 -17.52 -4.60 -3.35
C ALA A 76 -17.55 -3.38 -4.30
N PHE A 77 -17.24 -2.19 -3.79
CA PHE A 77 -17.14 -0.97 -4.61
C PHE A 77 -16.04 -1.07 -5.67
N LEU A 78 -14.88 -1.63 -5.33
CA LEU A 78 -13.80 -1.87 -6.31
C LEU A 78 -14.20 -2.94 -7.34
N GLN A 79 -14.95 -3.97 -6.94
CA GLN A 79 -15.45 -4.98 -7.86
C GLN A 79 -16.44 -4.37 -8.86
N ASP A 80 -17.35 -3.51 -8.41
CA ASP A 80 -18.31 -2.81 -9.28
C ASP A 80 -17.64 -1.75 -10.16
N ALA A 81 -16.65 -1.01 -9.63
CA ALA A 81 -16.00 0.08 -10.35
C ALA A 81 -14.89 -0.36 -11.32
N LEU A 82 -14.13 -1.41 -10.97
CA LEU A 82 -12.96 -1.84 -11.75
C LEU A 82 -13.13 -3.23 -12.39
N ASN A 83 -14.23 -3.94 -12.12
CA ASN A 83 -14.52 -5.31 -12.61
C ASN A 83 -13.37 -6.32 -12.38
N MET A 84 -12.41 -5.95 -11.53
CA MET A 84 -11.30 -6.80 -11.11
C MET A 84 -11.61 -7.29 -9.72
N LYS A 85 -11.76 -8.61 -9.56
CA LYS A 85 -11.59 -9.27 -8.26
C LYS A 85 -10.12 -9.12 -7.85
N LEU A 86 -9.78 -7.96 -7.31
CA LEU A 86 -8.44 -7.60 -6.85
C LEU A 86 -7.96 -8.51 -5.71
N VAL A 87 -8.87 -9.26 -5.12
CA VAL A 87 -8.56 -10.37 -4.22
C VAL A 87 -8.48 -11.63 -5.05
N PHE A 88 -7.25 -11.98 -5.39
CA PHE A 88 -6.77 -13.36 -5.39
C PHE A 88 -7.73 -14.24 -4.59
N SER A 89 -8.63 -14.93 -5.29
CA SER A 89 -9.31 -16.04 -4.63
C SER A 89 -8.19 -17.00 -4.26
N PHE A 90 -8.03 -17.28 -2.96
CA PHE A 90 -7.19 -18.36 -2.49
C PHE A 90 -7.53 -19.66 -3.24
N GLN A 91 -8.79 -19.84 -3.63
CA GLN A 91 -9.23 -20.92 -4.50
C GLN A 91 -8.65 -20.84 -5.92
N GLY A 92 -8.42 -19.65 -6.49
CA GLY A 92 -7.77 -19.48 -7.80
C GLY A 92 -6.28 -19.81 -7.79
N LEU A 93 -5.57 -19.45 -6.71
CA LEU A 93 -4.17 -19.88 -6.47
C LEU A 93 -4.08 -21.39 -6.23
N ILE A 94 -5.02 -21.95 -5.47
CA ILE A 94 -5.12 -23.40 -5.24
C ILE A 94 -5.44 -24.15 -6.53
N LEU A 95 -6.43 -23.69 -7.30
CA LEU A 95 -6.79 -24.30 -8.58
C LEU A 95 -5.66 -24.20 -9.60
N GLY A 96 -4.93 -23.08 -9.64
CA GLY A 96 -3.72 -22.94 -10.45
C GLY A 96 -2.58 -23.86 -9.98
N SER A 97 -2.43 -24.08 -8.68
CA SER A 97 -1.43 -25.00 -8.14
C SER A 97 -1.77 -26.48 -8.35
N PHE A 98 -3.06 -26.83 -8.49
CA PHE A 98 -3.51 -28.17 -8.87
C PHE A 98 -3.40 -28.44 -10.38
N GLN A 99 -3.13 -27.41 -11.18
CA GLN A 99 -2.90 -27.50 -12.62
C GLN A 99 -1.39 -27.65 -12.92
N ASN A 100 -0.68 -28.52 -12.18
CA ASN A 100 0.68 -28.99 -12.50
C ASN A 100 0.82 -30.47 -12.21
#